data_AF-S1NXD3-F1
#
_entry.id   AF-S1NXD3-F1
#
_cell.length_a   1.000
_cell.length_b   1.000
_cell.length_c   1.000
_cell.angle_alpha   90.00
_cell.angle_beta   90.00
_cell.angle_gamma   90.00
#
_symmetry.space_group_name_H-M   'P 1'
#
loop_
_entity.id
_entity.type
_entity.pdbx_description
1 polymer ?
#
loop_
_entity_poly.entity_id
_entity_poly.type
_entity_poly.pdbx_seq_one_letter_code
_entity_poly.pdbx_strand_id
1 'polypeptide(L)'
;MTYPVTEFIETDLKMSVYAFAKQSSISQQTLSTWKQRDKPVASLPIQILDEFSYFAEMSMSDIRNKLAQYELENELAKLNQTKEGEHMIDKEESVKLKSFLDAGYKFGKALSAGGDRKNSKIHLQKLLRDSPKQEGDSLDDFLEDYFKLCIAYNIKAFGEMTALTPKNSVPFIQNFLIGAHNATFAGKKTS
;
A
#
# COMPACT_ATOMS: atom_id res chain seq x y z
N MET A 1 6.33 -8.41 -14.69
CA MET A 1 5.82 -7.39 -13.74
C MET A 1 5.45 -6.17 -14.54
N THR A 2 4.25 -5.65 -14.31
CA THR A 2 3.72 -4.49 -15.02
C THR A 2 3.75 -3.32 -14.06
N TYR A 3 4.41 -2.22 -14.43
CA TYR A 3 4.59 -1.10 -13.50
C TYR A 3 3.30 -0.28 -13.38
N PRO A 4 3.06 0.43 -12.26
CA PRO A 4 1.77 1.09 -11.96
C PRO A 4 1.22 1.95 -13.11
N VAL A 5 2.10 2.73 -13.75
CA VAL A 5 1.77 3.59 -14.89
C VAL A 5 1.30 2.78 -16.11
N THR A 6 1.96 1.66 -16.37
CA THR A 6 1.61 0.79 -17.50
C THR A 6 0.35 0.00 -17.22
N GLU A 7 0.23 -0.51 -16.00
CA GLU A 7 -0.91 -1.30 -15.58
C GLU A 7 -2.19 -0.47 -15.61
N PHE A 8 -2.11 0.80 -15.20
CA PHE A 8 -3.20 1.75 -15.36
C PHE A 8 -3.58 1.98 -16.83
N ILE A 9 -2.61 2.20 -17.72
CA ILE A 9 -2.89 2.42 -19.15
C ILE A 9 -3.54 1.18 -19.79
N GLU A 10 -3.02 -0.01 -19.51
CA GLU A 10 -3.45 -1.25 -20.15
C GLU A 10 -4.75 -1.79 -19.55
N THR A 11 -4.95 -1.64 -18.23
CA THR A 11 -6.10 -2.22 -17.51
C THR A 11 -7.26 -1.24 -17.39
N ASP A 12 -7.00 0.00 -16.98
CA ASP A 12 -8.05 1.00 -16.75
C ASP A 12 -8.41 1.74 -18.02
N LEU A 13 -7.40 2.26 -18.74
CA LEU A 13 -7.62 2.98 -19.99
C LEU A 13 -7.86 2.04 -21.18
N LYS A 14 -7.63 0.72 -20.99
CA LYS A 14 -7.83 -0.34 -22.00
C LYS A 14 -7.15 -0.04 -23.33
N MET A 15 -5.98 0.57 -23.29
CA MET A 15 -5.21 0.93 -24.47
C MET A 15 -3.73 0.58 -24.32
N SER A 16 -3.01 0.55 -25.43
CA SER A 16 -1.56 0.32 -25.38
C SER A 16 -0.82 1.59 -24.95
N VAL A 17 0.34 1.44 -24.32
CA VAL A 17 1.23 2.57 -23.99
C VAL A 17 1.60 3.40 -25.22
N TYR A 18 1.72 2.76 -26.39
CA TYR A 18 1.94 3.47 -27.65
C TYR A 18 0.73 4.33 -28.05
N ALA A 19 -0.48 3.79 -27.94
CA ALA A 19 -1.71 4.53 -28.24
C ALA A 19 -1.87 5.73 -27.28
N PHE A 20 -1.62 5.51 -25.99
CA PHE A 20 -1.62 6.58 -24.98
C PHE A 20 -0.57 7.65 -25.29
N ALA A 21 0.67 7.28 -25.64
CA ALA A 21 1.73 8.23 -26.00
C ALA A 21 1.42 9.04 -27.27
N LYS A 22 0.63 8.47 -28.19
CA LYS A 22 0.20 9.16 -29.42
C LYS A 22 -0.94 10.15 -29.15
N GLN A 23 -1.80 9.86 -28.18
CA GLN A 23 -2.97 10.67 -27.85
C GLN A 23 -2.68 11.72 -26.76
N SER A 24 -1.73 11.44 -25.88
CA SER A 24 -1.22 12.39 -24.88
C SER A 24 -0.04 13.20 -25.44
N SER A 25 0.29 14.30 -24.78
CA SER A 25 1.51 15.08 -25.11
C SER A 25 2.79 14.48 -24.52
N ILE A 26 2.76 13.20 -24.10
CA ILE A 26 3.84 12.55 -23.35
C ILE A 26 4.58 11.56 -24.24
N SER A 27 5.89 11.73 -24.36
CA SER A 27 6.70 10.81 -25.16
C SER A 27 6.66 9.38 -24.62
N GLN A 28 6.64 8.39 -25.53
CA GLN A 28 6.73 6.98 -25.17
C GLN A 28 8.01 6.66 -24.38
N GLN A 29 9.10 7.38 -24.64
CA GLN A 29 10.35 7.24 -23.90
C GLN A 29 10.15 7.63 -22.43
N THR A 30 9.46 8.75 -22.16
CA THR A 30 9.10 9.17 -20.80
C THR A 30 8.31 8.09 -20.08
N LEU A 31 7.24 7.56 -20.70
CA LEU A 31 6.42 6.50 -20.12
C LEU A 31 7.22 5.21 -19.86
N SER A 32 8.15 4.90 -20.77
CA SER A 32 9.05 3.74 -20.63
C SER A 32 10.04 3.91 -19.47
N THR A 33 10.42 5.13 -19.10
CA THR A 33 11.25 5.34 -17.89
C THR A 33 10.51 5.02 -16.59
N TRP A 34 9.17 5.04 -16.60
CA TRP A 34 8.32 4.60 -15.48
C TRP A 34 8.01 3.10 -15.54
N LYS A 35 8.27 2.43 -16.67
CA LYS A 35 8.28 0.97 -16.82
C LYS A 35 9.51 0.29 -16.21
N GLN A 36 10.48 1.02 -15.68
CA GLN A 36 11.79 0.45 -15.34
C GLN A 36 12.40 0.99 -14.05
N ARG A 37 11.71 1.89 -13.34
CA ARG A 37 12.30 2.59 -12.17
C ARG A 37 11.59 2.25 -10.88
N ASP A 38 12.38 2.13 -9.80
CA ASP A 38 11.96 2.20 -8.39
C ASP A 38 11.62 3.64 -7.97
N LYS A 39 10.84 4.36 -8.79
CA LYS A 39 10.39 5.71 -8.44
C LYS A 39 8.98 5.64 -7.91
N PRO A 40 8.72 6.21 -6.70
CA PRO A 40 7.41 6.15 -6.10
C PRO A 40 6.38 6.87 -6.98
N VAL A 41 5.13 6.42 -6.99
CA VAL A 41 4.00 7.11 -7.64
C VAL A 41 3.90 8.58 -7.21
N ALA A 42 4.28 8.89 -5.97
CA ALA A 42 4.36 10.26 -5.46
C ALA A 42 5.29 11.19 -6.27
N SER A 43 6.25 10.64 -7.03
CA SER A 43 7.19 11.39 -7.86
C SER A 43 6.75 11.54 -9.32
N LEU A 44 5.55 11.07 -9.68
CA LEU A 44 5.02 11.20 -11.04
C LEU A 44 4.83 12.68 -11.43
N PRO A 45 5.32 13.09 -12.61
CA PRO A 45 5.07 14.41 -13.14
C PRO A 45 3.58 14.69 -13.23
N ILE A 46 3.18 15.90 -12.82
CA ILE A 46 1.78 16.34 -12.84
C ILE A 46 1.15 16.17 -14.23
N GLN A 47 1.92 16.42 -15.30
CA GLN A 47 1.44 16.26 -16.67
C GLN A 47 0.97 14.84 -16.98
N ILE A 48 1.60 13.81 -16.39
CA ILE A 48 1.15 12.41 -16.55
C ILE A 48 -0.16 12.16 -15.81
N LEU A 49 -0.31 12.72 -14.62
CA LEU A 49 -1.53 12.60 -13.82
C LEU A 49 -2.71 13.35 -14.46
N ASP A 50 -2.45 14.49 -15.09
CA ASP A 50 -3.43 15.31 -15.80
C ASP A 50 -3.98 14.57 -17.02
N GLU A 51 -3.09 14.00 -17.85
CA GLU A 51 -3.48 13.19 -19.01
C GLU A 51 -4.25 11.93 -18.57
N PHE A 52 -3.81 11.24 -17.50
CA PHE A 52 -4.58 10.13 -16.94
C PHE A 52 -5.96 10.54 -16.43
N SER A 53 -6.05 11.71 -15.78
CA SER A 53 -7.31 12.27 -15.31
C SER A 53 -8.25 12.52 -16.49
N TYR A 54 -7.73 13.09 -17.58
CA TYR A 54 -8.47 13.35 -18.81
C TYR A 54 -8.97 12.05 -19.47
N PHE A 55 -8.09 11.08 -19.73
CA PHE A 55 -8.46 9.84 -20.43
C PHE A 55 -9.33 8.89 -19.60
N ALA A 56 -9.18 8.90 -18.28
CA ALA A 56 -9.97 8.04 -17.39
C ALA A 56 -11.30 8.68 -16.97
N GLU A 57 -11.51 9.97 -17.24
CA GLU A 57 -12.60 10.78 -16.67
C GLU A 57 -12.64 10.69 -15.13
N MET A 58 -11.47 10.67 -14.50
CA MET A 58 -11.30 10.52 -13.05
C MET A 58 -10.58 11.73 -12.47
N SER A 59 -10.83 12.06 -11.20
CA SER A 59 -10.06 13.11 -10.54
C SER A 59 -8.58 12.71 -10.40
N MET A 60 -7.66 13.68 -10.45
CA MET A 60 -6.24 13.42 -10.19
C MET A 60 -5.98 12.73 -8.83
N SER A 61 -6.84 12.97 -7.83
CA SER A 61 -6.77 12.27 -6.53
C SER A 61 -7.06 10.77 -6.69
N ASP A 62 -8.08 10.40 -7.46
CA ASP A 62 -8.44 9.00 -7.69
C ASP A 62 -7.40 8.28 -8.54
N ILE A 63 -6.80 8.98 -9.53
CA ILE A 63 -5.65 8.49 -10.29
C ILE A 63 -4.49 8.16 -9.36
N ARG A 64 -4.11 9.10 -8.47
CA ARG A 64 -3.02 8.86 -7.50
C ARG A 64 -3.30 7.66 -6.60
N ASN A 65 -4.54 7.52 -6.14
CA ASN A 65 -4.94 6.40 -5.29
C ASN A 65 -4.84 5.06 -6.03
N LYS A 66 -5.30 4.99 -7.29
CA LYS A 66 -5.17 3.78 -8.11
C LYS A 66 -3.73 3.41 -8.40
N LEU A 67 -2.91 4.39 -8.77
CA LEU A 67 -1.50 4.16 -9.03
C LEU A 67 -0.77 3.68 -7.76
N ALA A 68 -1.06 4.27 -6.61
CA ALA A 68 -0.50 3.81 -5.33
C ALA A 68 -0.95 2.39 -4.95
N GLN A 69 -2.18 2.00 -5.33
CA GLN A 69 -2.64 0.63 -5.17
C GLN A 69 -1.84 -0.34 -6.04
N TYR A 70 -1.63 -0.03 -7.33
CA TYR A 70 -0.79 -0.85 -8.21
C TYR A 70 0.67 -0.91 -7.77
N GLU A 71 1.20 0.17 -7.20
CA GLU A 71 2.54 0.20 -6.62
C GLU A 71 2.65 -0.79 -5.46
N LEU A 72 1.68 -0.75 -4.55
CA LEU A 72 1.60 -1.67 -3.43
C LEU A 72 1.40 -3.13 -3.89
N GLU A 73 0.54 -3.38 -4.87
CA GLU A 73 0.33 -4.72 -5.45
C GLU A 73 1.59 -5.26 -6.14
N ASN A 74 2.37 -4.41 -6.82
CA ASN A 74 3.64 -4.80 -7.42
C ASN A 74 4.74 -5.04 -6.39
N GLU A 75 4.81 -4.24 -5.32
CA GLU A 75 5.70 -4.51 -4.19
C GLU A 75 5.35 -5.84 -3.51
N LEU A 76 4.06 -6.12 -3.32
CA LEU A 76 3.57 -7.42 -2.83
C LEU A 76 3.95 -8.57 -3.77
N ALA A 77 3.85 -8.38 -5.09
CA ALA A 77 4.24 -9.38 -6.08
C ALA A 77 5.76 -9.62 -6.11
N LYS A 78 6.57 -8.56 -5.99
CA LYS A 78 8.04 -8.66 -5.83
C LYS A 78 8.36 -9.52 -4.60
N LEU A 79 7.77 -9.22 -3.45
CA LEU A 79 7.96 -9.98 -2.21
C LEU A 79 7.55 -11.46 -2.33
N ASN A 80 6.52 -11.77 -3.13
CA ASN A 80 6.12 -13.15 -3.38
C ASN A 80 7.03 -13.88 -4.36
N GLN A 81 7.66 -13.18 -5.31
CA GLN A 81 8.65 -13.77 -6.22
C GLN A 81 10.03 -13.95 -5.57
N THR A 82 10.42 -13.08 -4.64
CA THR A 82 11.63 -13.32 -3.81
C THR A 82 11.47 -14.56 -2.93
N LYS A 83 10.23 -14.88 -2.49
CA LYS A 83 9.91 -16.12 -1.77
C LYS A 83 10.00 -17.41 -2.60
N GLU A 84 9.91 -17.33 -3.92
CA GLU A 84 10.09 -18.50 -4.80
C GLU A 84 11.56 -18.66 -5.25
N GLY A 85 12.38 -17.61 -5.13
CA GLY A 85 13.82 -17.64 -5.42
C GLY A 85 14.72 -17.90 -4.20
N GLU A 86 14.24 -17.64 -2.98
CA GLU A 86 14.99 -17.86 -1.74
C GLU A 86 14.34 -18.97 -0.91
N HIS A 87 14.79 -20.20 -1.15
CA HIS A 87 14.76 -21.20 -0.08
C HIS A 87 15.60 -20.65 1.09
N MET A 88 14.93 -20.53 2.25
CA MET A 88 15.44 -20.14 3.59
C MET A 88 15.10 -18.72 4.08
N ILE A 89 13.82 -18.33 4.04
CA ILE A 89 13.27 -17.53 5.16
C ILE A 89 13.09 -18.51 6.32
N ASP A 90 13.69 -18.19 7.48
CA ASP A 90 13.57 -19.00 8.68
C ASP A 90 12.07 -19.25 8.99
N LYS A 91 11.70 -20.50 9.30
CA LYS A 91 10.28 -20.88 9.49
C LYS A 91 9.62 -20.00 10.54
N GLU A 92 10.38 -19.55 11.53
CA GLU A 92 9.94 -18.66 12.59
C GLU A 92 9.57 -17.25 12.08
N GLU A 93 10.34 -16.69 11.16
CA GLU A 93 10.08 -15.36 10.61
C GLU A 93 8.83 -15.35 9.73
N SER A 94 8.63 -16.41 8.94
CA SER A 94 7.40 -16.60 8.14
C SER A 94 6.15 -16.75 9.02
N VAL A 95 6.26 -17.49 10.13
CA VAL A 95 5.18 -17.62 11.13
C VAL A 95 4.88 -16.27 11.77
N LYS A 96 5.92 -15.50 12.11
CA LYS A 96 5.77 -14.18 12.73
C LYS A 96 5.16 -13.16 11.76
N LEU A 97 5.55 -13.15 10.49
CA LEU A 97 4.91 -12.28 9.49
C LEU A 97 3.41 -12.58 9.34
N LYS A 98 3.02 -13.86 9.39
CA LYS A 98 1.60 -14.26 9.39
C LYS A 98 0.86 -13.82 10.65
N SER A 99 1.50 -13.86 11.83
CA SER A 99 0.87 -13.39 13.08
C SER A 99 0.59 -11.88 13.02
N PHE A 100 1.52 -11.10 12.46
CA PHE A 100 1.33 -9.67 12.23
C PHE A 100 0.21 -9.38 11.23
N LEU A 101 0.14 -10.14 10.13
CA LEU A 101 -0.93 -10.01 9.14
C LEU A 101 -2.32 -10.29 9.75
N ASP A 102 -2.45 -11.37 10.54
CA ASP A 102 -3.70 -11.72 11.22
C ASP A 102 -4.08 -10.70 12.32
N ALA A 103 -3.09 -10.23 13.08
CA ALA A 103 -3.29 -9.16 14.06
C ALA A 103 -3.78 -7.87 13.38
N GLY A 104 -3.20 -7.53 12.23
CA GLY A 104 -3.64 -6.44 11.37
C GLY A 104 -5.08 -6.60 10.95
N TYR A 105 -5.44 -7.77 10.44
CA TYR A 105 -6.80 -8.07 10.02
C TYR A 105 -7.83 -7.92 11.15
N LYS A 106 -7.51 -8.40 12.36
CA LYS A 106 -8.35 -8.23 13.56
C LYS A 106 -8.49 -6.76 13.95
N PHE A 107 -7.38 -6.02 13.93
CA PHE A 107 -7.38 -4.58 14.19
C PHE A 107 -8.26 -3.82 13.20
N GLY A 108 -8.11 -4.07 11.90
CA GLY A 108 -8.92 -3.42 10.88
C GLY A 108 -10.41 -3.72 10.99
N LYS A 109 -10.78 -4.97 11.29
CA LYS A 109 -12.18 -5.34 11.57
C LYS A 109 -12.73 -4.54 12.74
N ALA A 110 -12.00 -4.48 13.85
CA ALA A 110 -12.44 -3.75 15.04
C ALA A 110 -12.53 -2.23 14.78
N LEU A 111 -11.57 -1.67 14.05
CA LEU A 111 -11.57 -0.26 13.64
C LEU A 111 -12.76 0.10 12.73
N SER A 112 -13.18 -0.83 11.87
CA SER A 112 -14.38 -0.67 11.03
C SER A 112 -15.70 -0.83 11.79
N ALA A 113 -15.71 -1.64 12.85
CA ALA A 113 -16.90 -1.89 13.66
C ALA A 113 -17.15 -0.79 14.69
N GLY A 114 -16.09 -0.13 15.19
CA GLY A 114 -16.16 0.87 16.24
C GLY A 114 -16.28 2.32 15.78
N GLY A 115 -16.32 2.64 14.48
CA GLY A 115 -16.42 4.03 14.02
C GLY A 115 -17.01 4.24 12.62
N ASP A 116 -17.25 5.50 12.27
CA ASP A 116 -17.55 5.92 10.91
C ASP A 116 -16.40 5.51 9.97
N ARG A 117 -16.73 4.78 8.90
CA ARG A 117 -15.79 4.26 7.90
C ARG A 117 -14.86 5.33 7.34
N LYS A 118 -15.31 6.59 7.29
CA LYS A 118 -14.48 7.74 6.89
C LYS A 118 -13.34 7.99 7.87
N ASN A 119 -13.59 7.86 9.18
CA ASN A 119 -12.59 8.02 10.23
C ASN A 119 -11.62 6.84 10.25
N SER A 120 -12.11 5.60 10.09
CA SER A 120 -11.23 4.41 10.00
C SER A 120 -10.21 4.55 8.87
N LYS A 121 -10.59 5.16 7.74
CA LYS A 121 -9.67 5.48 6.64
C LYS A 121 -8.62 6.51 7.01
N ILE A 122 -9.03 7.62 7.63
CA ILE A 122 -8.10 8.67 8.08
C ILE A 122 -7.09 8.09 9.06
N HIS A 123 -7.53 7.24 9.99
CA HIS A 123 -6.67 6.60 10.98
C HIS A 123 -5.65 5.65 10.36
N LEU A 124 -6.06 4.80 9.41
CA LEU A 124 -5.11 3.94 8.69
C LEU A 124 -4.13 4.72 7.82
N GLN A 125 -4.58 5.81 7.18
CA GLN A 125 -3.67 6.69 6.43
C GLN A 125 -2.64 7.36 7.34
N LYS A 126 -3.06 7.75 8.56
CA LYS A 126 -2.17 8.30 9.57
C LYS A 126 -1.11 7.28 9.98
N LEU A 127 -1.53 6.07 10.35
CA LEU A 127 -0.63 4.97 10.70
C LEU A 127 0.34 4.61 9.56
N LEU A 128 -0.12 4.63 8.31
CA LEU A 128 0.73 4.37 7.16
C LEU A 128 1.75 5.49 6.93
N ARG A 129 1.37 6.75 7.14
CA ARG A 129 2.29 7.88 7.02
C ARG A 129 3.40 7.79 8.07
N ASP A 130 3.01 7.44 9.28
CA ASP A 130 3.90 7.43 10.44
C ASP A 130 4.64 6.08 10.57
N SER A 131 4.39 5.11 9.67
CA SER A 131 5.09 3.82 9.63
C SER A 131 6.55 3.96 9.20
N PRO A 132 7.47 3.15 9.74
CA PRO A 132 8.86 3.13 9.27
C PRO A 132 8.91 2.74 7.79
N LYS A 133 9.81 3.37 7.04
CA LYS A 133 10.01 3.16 5.60
C LYS A 133 11.30 2.42 5.30
N GLN A 134 12.29 2.55 6.17
CA GLN A 134 13.59 1.91 6.06
C GLN A 134 14.07 1.39 7.41
N GLU A 135 15.04 0.49 7.35
CA GLU A 135 15.67 -0.06 8.54
C GLU A 135 16.31 1.05 9.39
N GLY A 136 16.02 1.05 10.69
CA GLY A 136 16.55 2.04 11.63
C GLY A 136 15.68 3.27 11.84
N ASP A 137 14.58 3.42 11.08
CA ASP A 137 13.59 4.47 11.34
C ASP A 137 12.97 4.33 12.75
N SER A 138 12.68 5.45 13.40
CA SER A 138 12.00 5.45 14.70
C SER A 138 10.60 4.83 14.59
N LEU A 139 10.19 4.15 15.65
CA LEU A 139 8.86 3.56 15.79
C LEU A 139 7.94 4.40 16.66
N ASP A 140 8.44 5.46 17.28
CA ASP A 140 7.74 6.18 18.34
C ASP A 140 6.41 6.76 17.84
N ASP A 141 6.44 7.48 16.71
CA ASP A 141 5.25 8.10 16.11
C ASP A 141 4.21 7.04 15.71
N PHE A 142 4.67 5.95 15.09
CA PHE A 142 3.81 4.82 14.71
C PHE A 142 3.16 4.17 15.93
N LEU A 143 3.95 3.84 16.95
CA LEU A 143 3.49 3.13 18.14
C LEU A 143 2.56 4.01 18.97
N GLU A 144 2.87 5.29 19.13
CA GLU A 144 2.02 6.25 19.83
C GLU A 144 0.62 6.31 19.19
N ASP A 145 0.56 6.47 17.88
CA ASP A 145 -0.72 6.52 17.16
C ASP A 145 -1.45 5.18 17.15
N TYR A 146 -0.72 4.07 17.04
CA TYR A 146 -1.27 2.72 17.14
C TYR A 146 -1.97 2.51 18.50
N PHE A 147 -1.30 2.84 19.60
CA PHE A 147 -1.88 2.66 20.94
C PHE A 147 -3.04 3.62 21.21
N LYS A 148 -2.97 4.87 20.72
CA LYS A 148 -4.10 5.80 20.80
C LYS A 148 -5.34 5.23 20.12
N LEU A 149 -5.18 4.59 18.95
CA LEU A 149 -6.29 3.95 18.25
C LEU A 149 -6.80 2.71 18.97
N CYS A 150 -5.91 1.89 19.53
CA CYS A 150 -6.31 0.76 20.38
C CYS A 150 -7.18 1.20 21.55
N ILE A 151 -6.80 2.27 22.24
CA ILE A 151 -7.58 2.83 23.36
C ILE A 151 -8.92 3.41 22.87
N ALA A 152 -8.88 4.28 21.85
CA ALA A 152 -10.05 4.99 21.36
C ALA A 152 -11.15 4.05 20.85
N TYR A 153 -10.77 2.92 20.26
CA TYR A 153 -11.69 1.93 19.69
C TYR A 153 -11.87 0.68 20.56
N ASN A 154 -11.34 0.68 21.80
CA ASN A 154 -11.36 -0.46 22.71
C ASN A 154 -10.84 -1.77 22.06
N ILE A 155 -9.77 -1.66 21.28
CA ILE A 155 -9.11 -2.77 20.60
C ILE A 155 -7.95 -3.25 21.47
N LYS A 156 -7.91 -4.54 21.78
CA LYS A 156 -6.77 -5.14 22.49
C LYS A 156 -5.51 -5.01 21.62
N ALA A 157 -4.49 -4.33 22.14
CA ALA A 157 -3.22 -4.17 21.45
C ALA A 157 -2.52 -5.52 21.23
N PHE A 158 -1.86 -5.65 20.08
CA PHE A 158 -1.08 -6.82 19.73
C PHE A 158 0.28 -6.77 20.43
N GLY A 159 0.51 -7.69 21.37
CA GLY A 159 1.68 -7.63 22.25
C GLY A 159 3.03 -7.69 21.54
N GLU A 160 3.11 -8.34 20.37
CA GLU A 160 4.38 -8.39 19.62
C GLU A 160 4.75 -7.04 18.98
N MET A 161 3.82 -6.09 18.90
CA MET A 161 4.07 -4.77 18.32
C MET A 161 5.11 -3.97 19.14
N THR A 162 5.14 -4.13 20.46
CA THR A 162 6.14 -3.48 21.33
C THR A 162 7.48 -4.21 21.36
N ALA A 163 7.53 -5.44 20.85
CA ALA A 163 8.77 -6.24 20.78
C ALA A 163 9.56 -5.97 19.48
N LEU A 164 9.02 -5.14 18.59
CA LEU A 164 9.72 -4.73 17.38
C LEU A 164 10.85 -3.75 17.70
N THR A 165 11.93 -3.87 16.94
CA THR A 165 13.05 -2.95 16.97
C THR A 165 13.11 -2.19 15.66
N PRO A 166 13.69 -0.98 15.61
CA PRO A 166 13.89 -0.24 14.35
C PRO A 166 14.55 -1.07 13.23
N LYS A 167 15.36 -2.08 13.60
CA LYS A 167 16.10 -2.92 12.64
C LYS A 167 15.25 -3.98 11.92
N ASN A 168 14.15 -4.41 12.51
CA ASN A 168 13.35 -5.51 11.95
C ASN A 168 11.87 -5.16 11.77
N SER A 169 11.47 -3.96 12.15
CA SER A 169 10.07 -3.53 12.24
C SER A 169 9.37 -3.41 10.90
N VAL A 170 10.07 -2.97 9.85
CA VAL A 170 9.50 -2.64 8.53
C VAL A 170 8.64 -3.77 7.97
N PRO A 171 9.13 -5.01 7.78
CA PRO A 171 8.33 -6.08 7.20
C PRO A 171 7.13 -6.49 8.08
N PHE A 172 7.26 -6.42 9.40
CA PHE A 172 6.17 -6.79 10.33
C PHE A 172 5.07 -5.72 10.39
N ILE A 173 5.44 -4.45 10.49
CA ILE A 173 4.48 -3.33 10.49
C ILE A 173 3.76 -3.25 9.15
N GLN A 174 4.47 -3.46 8.04
CA GLN A 174 3.84 -3.52 6.72
C GLN A 174 2.81 -4.65 6.64
N ASN A 175 3.16 -5.87 7.07
CA ASN A 175 2.21 -6.99 7.10
C ASN A 175 0.98 -6.70 7.97
N PHE A 176 1.18 -6.06 9.12
CA PHE A 176 0.08 -5.62 9.97
C PHE A 176 -0.83 -4.60 9.26
N LEU A 177 -0.26 -3.57 8.63
CA LEU A 177 -1.03 -2.53 7.94
C LEU A 177 -1.80 -3.08 6.74
N ILE A 178 -1.23 -4.05 6.01
CA ILE A 178 -1.92 -4.77 4.93
C ILE A 178 -3.16 -5.49 5.47
N GLY A 179 -3.00 -6.26 6.55
CA GLY A 179 -4.12 -6.95 7.19
C GLY A 179 -5.21 -5.97 7.62
N ALA A 180 -4.81 -4.88 8.27
CA ALA A 180 -5.71 -3.84 8.77
C ALA A 180 -6.48 -3.15 7.63
N HIS A 181 -5.81 -2.80 6.54
CA HIS A 181 -6.42 -2.21 5.37
C HIS A 181 -7.46 -3.15 4.76
N ASN A 182 -7.06 -4.40 4.48
CA ASN A 182 -7.93 -5.41 3.87
C ASN A 182 -9.19 -5.64 4.69
N ALA A 183 -9.06 -5.76 6.02
CA ALA A 183 -10.19 -5.95 6.90
C ALA A 183 -11.12 -4.73 6.99
N THR A 184 -10.54 -3.51 7.03
CA THR A 184 -11.32 -2.27 7.19
C THR A 184 -12.15 -1.95 5.96
N PHE A 185 -11.67 -2.34 4.77
CA PHE A 185 -12.32 -2.02 3.51
C PHE A 185 -12.94 -3.23 2.79
N ALA A 186 -12.90 -4.43 3.38
CA ALA A 186 -13.59 -5.61 2.89
C ALA A 186 -15.12 -5.44 2.97
N GLY A 187 -15.72 -4.86 1.91
CA GLY A 187 -17.16 -4.81 1.62
C GLY A 187 -17.58 -3.44 1.09
N LYS A 188 -18.05 -3.24 -0.15
CA LYS A 188 -18.80 -4.11 -1.05
C LYS A 188 -18.06 -4.31 -2.38
N LYS A 189 -17.74 -5.56 -2.74
CA LYS A 189 -17.98 -5.99 -4.12
C LYS A 189 -19.50 -6.15 -4.20
N THR A 190 -20.19 -5.18 -4.80
CA THR A 190 -21.58 -5.38 -5.19
C THR A 190 -21.60 -6.45 -6.27
N SER A 191 -22.22 -7.58 -5.92
CA SER A 191 -22.86 -8.50 -6.87
C SER A 191 -23.81 -7.75 -7.81
#